data_AF-A0AAV8XZK1-F1
#
_entry.id   AF-A0AAV8XZK1-F1
#
_cell.length_a   1.000
_cell.length_b   1.000
_cell.length_c   1.000
_cell.angle_alpha   90.00
_cell.angle_beta   90.00
_cell.angle_gamma   90.00
#
_symmetry.space_group_name_H-M   'P 1'
#
loop_
_entity.id
_entity.type
_entity.pdbx_description
1 polymer ?
#
loop_
_entity_poly.entity_id
_entity_poly.type
_entity_poly.pdbx_seq_one_letter_code
_entity_poly.pdbx_strand_id
1 'polypeptide(L)'
;MSSQFDVNSETRGILEEKAKRRAVLREQFLKAKTDPFQHASGHGGTVFDPAMLRYQALKVSGFEYFKTTPKNVIYGLAFMVMPMTLYGYFLHKTRSEQEAKYRRGEVAYKDRRFKFI
;
A
#
# COMPACT_ATOMS: atom_id res chain seq x y z
N MET A 1 -18.64 28.85 -11.44
CA MET A 1 -19.58 29.02 -10.31
C MET A 1 -19.67 27.67 -9.61
N SER A 2 -19.08 27.56 -8.41
CA SER A 2 -18.92 26.27 -7.71
C SER A 2 -20.25 25.74 -7.20
N SER A 3 -20.52 24.44 -7.40
CA SER A 3 -21.61 23.62 -6.83
C SER A 3 -21.70 23.60 -5.30
N GLN A 4 -20.98 24.50 -4.62
CA GLN A 4 -20.92 24.72 -3.18
C GLN A 4 -22.20 25.36 -2.62
N PHE A 5 -23.02 26.00 -3.46
CA PHE A 5 -24.16 26.81 -3.02
C PHE A 5 -25.53 26.13 -3.23
N ASP A 6 -25.60 25.06 -4.03
CA ASP A 6 -26.81 24.25 -4.24
C ASP A 6 -26.90 23.12 -3.20
N VAL A 7 -26.87 23.47 -1.91
CA VAL A 7 -26.85 22.51 -0.81
C VAL A 7 -28.26 22.35 -0.24
N ASN A 8 -28.84 21.16 -0.41
CA ASN A 8 -30.08 20.75 0.25
C ASN A 8 -29.96 20.92 1.79
N SER A 9 -31.08 21.14 2.50
CA SER A 9 -31.09 21.33 3.96
C SER A 9 -30.41 20.17 4.70
N GLU A 10 -30.66 18.93 4.24
CA GLU A 10 -30.05 17.70 4.75
C GLU A 10 -28.52 17.69 4.60
N THR A 11 -28.01 18.03 3.42
CA THR A 11 -26.57 18.04 3.17
C THR A 11 -25.87 19.15 3.95
N ARG A 12 -26.56 20.27 4.20
CA ARG A 12 -26.07 21.33 5.08
C ARG A 12 -25.94 20.84 6.53
N GLY A 13 -26.92 20.12 7.05
CA GLY A 13 -26.85 19.52 8.39
C GLY A 13 -25.63 18.60 8.57
N ILE A 14 -25.36 17.74 7.58
CA ILE A 14 -24.18 16.85 7.59
C ILE A 14 -22.87 17.64 7.58
N LEU A 15 -22.79 18.74 6.82
CA LEU A 15 -21.60 19.59 6.79
C LEU A 15 -21.35 20.28 8.13
N GLU A 16 -22.42 20.78 8.75
CA GLU A 16 -22.35 21.42 10.08
C GLU A 16 -21.91 20.41 11.15
N GLU A 17 -22.41 19.18 11.13
CA GLU A 17 -21.94 18.12 12.03
C GLU A 17 -20.45 17.79 11.83
N LYS A 18 -20.01 17.67 10.59
CA LYS A 18 -18.59 17.43 10.28
C LYS A 18 -17.71 18.58 10.76
N ALA A 19 -18.17 19.82 10.58
CA ALA A 19 -17.48 21.01 11.07
C ALA A 19 -17.38 21.02 12.60
N LYS A 20 -18.48 20.70 13.31
CA LYS A 20 -18.53 20.57 14.78
C LYS A 20 -17.54 19.52 15.27
N ARG A 21 -17.53 18.31 14.67
CA ARG A 21 -16.58 17.23 15.05
C ARG A 21 -15.13 17.66 14.82
N ARG A 22 -14.84 18.35 13.72
CA ARG A 22 -13.49 18.86 13.43
C ARG A 22 -13.04 19.93 14.43
N ALA A 23 -13.94 20.84 14.80
CA ALA A 23 -13.66 21.89 15.79
C ALA A 23 -13.28 21.28 17.14
N VAL A 24 -14.07 20.32 17.64
CA VAL A 24 -13.81 19.61 18.90
C VAL A 24 -12.44 18.91 18.89
N LEU A 25 -12.11 18.17 17.83
CA LEU A 25 -10.81 17.48 17.73
C LEU A 25 -9.64 18.46 17.65
N ARG A 26 -9.83 19.59 16.95
CA ARG A 26 -8.82 20.65 16.86
C ARG A 26 -8.57 21.30 18.22
N GLU A 27 -9.63 21.60 18.98
CA GLU A 27 -9.52 22.16 20.33
C GLU A 27 -8.78 21.22 21.27
N GLN A 28 -9.10 19.93 21.25
CA GLN A 28 -8.38 18.90 22.01
C GLN A 28 -6.90 18.85 21.66
N PHE A 29 -6.58 18.85 20.36
CA PHE A 29 -5.20 18.86 19.89
C PHE A 29 -4.44 20.13 20.30
N LEU A 30 -5.07 21.30 20.15
CA LEU A 30 -4.47 22.57 20.55
C LEU A 30 -4.19 22.59 22.04
N LYS A 31 -5.15 22.17 22.87
CA LYS A 31 -4.98 22.07 24.33
C LYS A 31 -3.79 21.20 24.72
N ALA A 32 -3.68 20.00 24.12
CA ALA A 32 -2.56 19.09 24.39
C ALA A 32 -1.22 19.61 23.86
N LYS A 33 -1.23 20.30 22.71
CA LYS A 33 -0.03 20.85 22.09
C LYS A 33 0.48 22.10 22.81
N THR A 34 -0.40 22.94 23.36
CA THR A 34 0.00 24.18 24.01
C THR A 34 0.31 24.02 25.50
N ASP A 35 0.12 22.83 26.07
CA ASP A 35 0.39 22.55 27.49
C ASP A 35 1.91 22.60 27.80
N PRO A 36 2.39 23.59 28.58
CA PRO A 36 3.82 23.75 28.86
C PRO A 36 4.39 22.65 29.77
N PHE A 37 3.56 22.01 30.62
CA PHE A 37 4.03 20.95 31.52
C PHE A 37 4.37 19.66 30.78
N GLN A 38 3.68 19.39 29.67
CA GLN A 38 3.98 18.25 28.80
C GLN A 38 5.34 18.41 28.10
N HIS A 39 5.65 19.62 27.63
CA HIS A 39 6.94 19.91 26.98
C HIS A 39 8.11 19.93 27.97
N ALA A 40 7.86 20.34 29.22
CA ALA A 40 8.88 20.39 30.27
C ALA A 40 9.28 19.00 30.82
N SER A 41 8.45 17.97 30.63
CA SER A 41 8.64 16.62 31.20
C SER A 41 9.77 15.80 30.55
N GLY A 42 10.47 16.31 29.53
CA GLY A 42 11.58 15.62 28.86
C GLY A 42 11.17 14.43 27.99
N HIS A 43 9.90 14.02 28.01
CA HIS A 43 9.28 13.04 27.11
C HIS A 43 8.56 13.69 25.92
N GLY A 44 8.54 15.02 25.86
CA GLY A 44 7.60 15.81 25.04
C GLY A 44 8.14 16.22 23.67
N GLY A 45 7.60 15.62 22.61
CA GLY A 45 7.76 16.13 21.25
C GLY A 45 6.53 15.92 20.36
N THR A 46 5.70 14.92 20.66
CA THR A 46 4.57 14.53 19.81
C THR A 46 3.30 14.31 20.63
N VAL A 47 2.21 14.97 20.22
CA VAL A 47 0.87 14.70 20.77
C VAL A 47 0.43 13.31 20.33
N PHE A 48 0.04 12.47 21.28
CA PHE A 48 -0.50 11.14 20.99
C PHE A 48 -1.87 11.25 20.32
N ASP A 49 -1.99 10.70 19.11
CA ASP A 49 -3.26 10.63 18.38
C ASP A 49 -3.83 9.19 18.44
N PRO A 50 -4.96 8.96 19.14
CA PRO A 50 -5.58 7.64 19.18
C PRO A 50 -6.11 7.18 17.81
N ALA A 51 -6.46 8.09 16.90
CA ALA A 51 -6.91 7.72 15.56
C ALA A 51 -5.77 7.13 14.73
N MET A 52 -4.57 7.71 14.83
CA MET A 52 -3.36 7.17 14.21
C MET A 52 -3.03 5.78 14.76
N LEU A 53 -3.08 5.61 16.09
CA LEU A 53 -2.83 4.30 16.70
C LEU A 53 -3.83 3.24 16.22
N ARG A 54 -5.14 3.57 16.16
CA ARG A 54 -6.16 2.64 15.64
C ARG A 54 -5.92 2.26 14.19
N TYR A 55 -5.49 3.22 13.36
CA TYR A 55 -5.14 2.95 11.97
C TYR A 55 -3.94 2.01 11.84
N GLN A 56 -2.90 2.21 12.68
CA GLN A 56 -1.76 1.31 12.74
C GLN A 56 -2.15 -0.08 13.22
N ALA A 57 -2.95 -0.16 14.29
CA ALA A 57 -3.47 -1.41 14.83
C ALA A 57 -4.26 -2.18 13.76
N LEU A 58 -5.13 -1.51 13.00
CA LEU A 58 -5.91 -2.11 11.91
C LEU A 58 -5.02 -2.75 10.82
N LYS A 59 -3.88 -2.13 10.48
CA LYS A 59 -2.95 -2.70 9.51
C LYS A 59 -2.32 -3.99 10.00
N VAL A 60 -2.01 -4.05 11.29
CA VAL A 60 -1.37 -5.22 11.92
C VAL A 60 -2.39 -6.34 12.12
N SER A 61 -3.60 -6.03 12.58
CA SER A 61 -4.67 -7.02 12.83
C SER A 61 -5.45 -7.42 11.57
N GLY A 62 -5.00 -7.02 10.37
CA GLY A 62 -5.71 -7.28 9.12
C GLY A 62 -5.99 -8.77 8.85
N PHE A 63 -5.12 -9.66 9.33
CA PHE A 63 -5.32 -11.11 9.20
C PHE A 63 -6.46 -11.65 10.06
N GLU A 64 -6.69 -11.10 11.26
CA GLU A 64 -7.76 -11.54 12.16
C GLU A 64 -9.15 -11.30 11.57
N TYR A 65 -9.28 -10.26 10.75
CA TYR A 65 -10.54 -9.89 10.07
C TYR A 65 -10.63 -10.42 8.64
N PHE A 66 -9.65 -11.21 8.18
CA PHE A 66 -9.65 -11.75 6.83
C PHE A 66 -10.77 -12.77 6.65
N LYS A 67 -11.62 -12.55 5.64
CA LYS A 67 -12.66 -13.50 5.22
C LYS A 67 -12.32 -14.09 3.86
N THR A 68 -12.29 -15.42 3.80
CA THR A 68 -12.09 -16.17 2.56
C THR A 68 -13.30 -15.98 1.64
N THR A 69 -13.15 -15.11 0.65
CA THR A 69 -14.12 -14.89 -0.44
C THR A 69 -13.52 -15.49 -1.72
N PRO A 70 -14.30 -16.09 -2.64
CA PRO A 70 -13.75 -16.64 -3.89
C PRO A 70 -12.86 -15.67 -4.66
N LYS A 71 -13.24 -14.38 -4.69
CA LYS A 71 -12.43 -13.31 -5.28
C LYS A 71 -11.04 -13.20 -4.64
N ASN A 72 -10.96 -13.22 -3.30
CA ASN A 72 -9.70 -13.10 -2.56
C ASN A 72 -8.78 -14.30 -2.83
N VAL A 73 -9.35 -15.50 -2.94
CA VAL A 73 -8.60 -16.72 -3.26
C VAL A 73 -8.03 -16.66 -4.67
N ILE A 74 -8.84 -16.25 -5.66
CA ILE A 74 -8.38 -16.10 -7.05
C ILE A 74 -7.25 -15.07 -7.12
N TYR A 75 -7.38 -13.91 -6.46
CA TYR A 75 -6.32 -12.91 -6.43
C TYR A 75 -5.04 -13.42 -5.77
N GLY A 76 -5.16 -14.11 -4.63
CA GLY A 76 -4.00 -14.70 -3.95
C GLY A 76 -3.28 -15.74 -4.82
N LEU A 77 -4.03 -16.64 -5.44
CA LEU A 77 -3.48 -17.69 -6.31
C LEU A 77 -2.88 -17.09 -7.58
N ALA A 78 -3.54 -16.12 -8.22
CA ALA A 78 -3.02 -15.43 -9.38
C ALA A 78 -1.72 -14.70 -9.05
N PHE A 79 -1.67 -13.96 -7.93
CA PHE A 79 -0.47 -13.22 -7.52
C PHE A 79 0.71 -14.14 -7.19
N MET A 80 0.46 -15.35 -6.70
CA MET A 80 1.50 -16.33 -6.41
C MET A 80 1.96 -17.09 -7.68
N VAL A 81 1.02 -17.61 -8.47
CA VAL A 81 1.31 -18.52 -9.59
C VAL A 81 1.76 -17.77 -10.84
N MET A 82 1.21 -16.59 -11.11
CA MET A 82 1.50 -15.84 -12.34
C MET A 82 2.98 -15.43 -12.44
N PRO A 83 3.63 -14.84 -11.42
CA PRO A 83 5.05 -14.49 -11.50
C PRO A 83 5.95 -15.72 -11.69
N MET A 84 5.63 -16.83 -11.00
CA MET A 84 6.42 -18.07 -11.11
C MET A 84 6.35 -18.68 -12.51
N THR A 85 5.14 -18.77 -13.08
CA THR A 85 4.93 -19.36 -14.40
C THR A 85 5.46 -18.46 -15.52
N LEU A 86 5.26 -17.14 -15.43
CA LEU A 86 5.84 -16.19 -16.38
C LEU A 86 7.36 -16.23 -16.37
N TYR A 87 7.98 -16.15 -15.21
CA TYR A 87 9.44 -16.19 -15.11
C TYR A 87 10.00 -17.50 -15.64
N GLY A 88 9.40 -18.64 -15.27
CA GLY A 88 9.77 -19.95 -15.79
C GLY A 88 9.65 -20.04 -17.31
N TYR A 89 8.57 -19.53 -17.88
CA TYR A 89 8.35 -19.50 -19.33
C TYR A 89 9.39 -18.63 -20.06
N PHE A 90 9.64 -17.41 -19.57
CA PHE A 90 10.66 -16.54 -20.17
C PHE A 90 12.06 -17.14 -20.09
N LEU A 91 12.40 -17.76 -18.97
CA LEU A 91 13.68 -18.45 -18.81
C LEU A 91 13.81 -19.63 -19.76
N HIS A 92 12.77 -20.47 -19.87
CA HIS A 92 12.77 -21.60 -20.79
C HIS A 92 12.88 -21.15 -22.25
N LYS A 93 12.07 -20.15 -22.65
CA LYS A 93 12.07 -19.62 -24.02
C LYS A 93 13.43 -19.05 -24.40
N THR A 94 14.00 -18.20 -23.54
CA THR A 94 15.31 -17.58 -23.80
C THR A 94 16.42 -18.62 -23.93
N ARG A 95 16.45 -19.65 -23.06
CA ARG A 95 17.43 -20.74 -23.13
C ARG A 95 17.29 -21.57 -24.40
N SER A 96 16.07 -21.99 -24.74
CA SER A 96 15.79 -22.80 -25.93
C SER A 96 16.13 -22.06 -27.23
N GLU A 97 15.80 -20.77 -27.32
CA GLU A 97 16.18 -19.93 -28.46
C GLU A 97 17.70 -19.79 -28.57
N GLN A 98 18.40 -19.61 -27.44
CA GLN A 98 19.84 -19.45 -27.42
C GLN A 98 20.57 -20.75 -27.81
N GLU A 99 20.10 -21.90 -27.32
CA GLU A 99 20.59 -23.22 -27.74
C GLU A 99 20.35 -23.46 -29.23
N ALA A 100 19.19 -23.08 -29.76
CA ALA A 100 18.89 -23.22 -31.17
C ALA A 100 19.84 -22.38 -32.04
N LYS A 101 20.18 -21.15 -31.61
CA LYS A 101 21.19 -20.30 -32.27
C LYS A 101 22.58 -20.96 -32.27
N TYR A 102 22.96 -21.63 -31.19
CA TYR A 102 24.21 -22.37 -31.11
C TYR A 102 24.24 -23.57 -32.07
N ARG A 103 23.14 -24.31 -32.20
CA ARG A 103 23.03 -25.45 -33.13
C ARG A 103 23.05 -25.04 -34.59
N ARG A 104 22.47 -23.88 -34.93
CA ARG A 104 22.48 -23.33 -36.29
C ARG A 104 23.81 -22.68 -36.69
N GLY A 105 24.75 -22.52 -35.76
CA GLY A 105 26.04 -21.88 -36.02
C GLY A 105 25.97 -20.35 -36.16
N GLU A 106 24.86 -19.72 -35.78
CA GLU A 106 24.67 -18.26 -35.87
C GLU A 106 25.56 -17.47 -34.90
N VAL A 107 26.08 -18.14 -33.86
CA VAL A 107 26.94 -17.52 -32.85
C VAL A 107 28.34 -18.13 -32.91
N ALA A 108 29.33 -17.30 -33.18
CA ALA A 108 30.74 -17.71 -33.17
C ALA A 108 31.15 -18.23 -31.80
N TYR A 109 32.07 -19.21 -31.77
CA TYR A 109 32.48 -19.87 -30.52
C TYR A 109 33.00 -18.87 -29.46
N LYS A 110 33.68 -17.79 -29.89
CA LYS A 110 34.19 -16.74 -29.00
C LYS A 110 33.10 -15.97 -28.24
N ASP A 111 31.90 -15.86 -28.82
CA ASP A 111 30.77 -15.05 -28.33
C ASP A 111 29.75 -15.88 -27.51
N ARG A 112 30.05 -17.17 -27.27
CA ARG A 112 29.20 -18.03 -26.45
C ARG A 112 29.30 -17.65 -24.97
N ARG A 113 28.15 -17.56 -24.30
CA ARG A 113 28.09 -17.40 -22.84
C ARG A 113 28.44 -18.73 -22.17
N PHE A 114 29.12 -18.69 -21.02
CA PHE A 114 29.53 -19.88 -20.24
C PHE A 114 30.39 -20.89 -21.01
N LYS A 115 31.36 -20.42 -21.82
CA LYS A 115 32.24 -21.31 -22.63
C LYS A 115 33.25 -22.15 -21.83
N PHE A 116 33.55 -21.80 -20.59
CA PHE A 116 34.63 -22.38 -19.78
C PHE A 116 34.15 -22.90 -18.41
N ILE A 117 32.85 -23.08 -18.23
CA ILE A 117 32.23 -23.60 -17.01
C ILE A 117 31.52 -24.90 -17.37
#